data_AF-A0A392USX4-F1
#
_entry.id   AF-A0A392USX4-F1
#
_cell.length_a   1.000
_cell.length_b   1.000
_cell.length_c   1.000
_cell.angle_alpha   90.00
_cell.angle_beta   90.00
_cell.angle_gamma   90.00
#
_symmetry.space_group_name_H-M   'P 1'
#
loop_
_entity.id
_entity.type
_entity.pdbx_description
1 polymer ?
#
loop_
_entity_poly.entity_id
_entity_poly.type
_entity_poly.pdbx_seq_one_letter_code
_entity_poly.pdbx_strand_id
1 'polypeptide(L)' 'GTEKIYRPIPDGDFEIIPLGDDPSKGIKIGAGLPDMVKRQLEACLKQNAELFTWSATEMPEIDPEVACHQLTIDPRA' A
#
# COMPACT_ATOMS: atom_id res chain seq x y z
N GLY A 1 29.20 -1.99 -6.64
CA GLY A 1 28.23 -1.95 -7.74
C GLY A 1 26.87 -1.79 -7.12
N THR A 2 26.14 -0.73 -7.45
CA THR A 2 24.85 -0.44 -6.86
C THR A 2 23.79 -1.31 -7.54
N GLU A 3 23.38 -2.40 -6.88
CA GLU A 3 22.19 -3.13 -7.30
C GLU A 3 21.00 -2.17 -7.18
N LYS A 4 20.46 -1.76 -8.33
CA LYS A 4 19.19 -1.03 -8.37
C LYS A 4 18.12 -2.01 -7.92
N ILE A 5 17.65 -1.87 -6.68
CA ILE A 5 16.53 -2.64 -6.13
C ILE A 5 15.31 -2.30 -7.00
N TYR A 6 15.02 -3.15 -7.98
CA TYR A 6 13.83 -3.05 -8.81
C TYR A 6 12.66 -3.43 -7.90
N ARG A 7 11.97 -2.43 -7.33
CA ARG A 7 10.69 -2.69 -6.67
C ARG A 7 9.74 -3.17 -7.76
N PRO A 8 9.24 -4.41 -7.71
CA PRO A 8 8.31 -4.89 -8.71
C PRO A 8 7.09 -3.98 -8.67
N ILE A 9 6.87 -3.26 -9.76
CA ILE A 9 5.60 -2.57 -9.99
C ILE A 9 4.60 -3.68 -10.26
N PRO A 10 3.47 -3.75 -9.54
CA PRO A 10 2.41 -4.68 -9.87
C PRO A 10 2.08 -4.53 -11.36
N ASP A 11 2.15 -5.64 -12.09
CA ASP A 11 1.81 -5.64 -13.51
C ASP A 11 0.29 -5.42 -13.67
N GLY A 12 -0.09 -4.61 -14.67
CA GLY A 12 -1.47 -4.28 -14.98
C GLY A 12 -2.02 -2.97 -14.38
N ASP A 13 -3.12 -2.50 -14.98
CA ASP A 13 -3.81 -1.29 -14.55
C ASP A 13 -4.54 -1.51 -13.22
N PHE A 14 -4.59 -0.46 -12.40
CA PHE A 14 -5.28 -0.45 -11.12
C PHE A 14 -5.96 0.90 -10.87
N GLU A 15 -6.93 0.87 -9.97
CA GLU A 15 -7.61 2.04 -9.46
C GLU A 15 -7.26 2.23 -7.98
N ILE A 16 -7.13 3.48 -7.56
CA ILE A 16 -6.94 3.83 -6.15
C ILE A 16 -8.31 4.10 -5.54
N ILE A 17 -8.66 3.33 -4.51
CA ILE A 17 -9.91 3.48 -3.78
C ILE A 17 -9.59 3.99 -2.36
N PRO A 18 -10.19 5.10 -1.90
CA PRO A 18 -9.99 5.60 -0.55
C PRO A 18 -10.62 4.66 0.49
N LEU A 19 -9.88 4.38 1.57
CA LEU A 19 -10.28 3.53 2.68
C LEU A 19 -10.58 4.35 3.95
N GLY A 20 -11.37 5.41 3.79
CA GLY A 20 -11.72 6.35 4.85
C GLY A 20 -11.65 7.81 4.37
N ASP A 21 -11.61 8.74 5.32
CA ASP A 21 -11.58 10.18 5.05
C ASP A 21 -10.17 10.70 4.71
N ASP A 22 -9.13 9.97 5.11
CA ASP A 22 -7.74 10.34 4.84
C ASP A 22 -7.35 9.96 3.40
N PRO A 23 -7.03 10.94 2.53
CA PRO A 23 -6.68 10.67 1.14
C PRO A 23 -5.35 9.93 0.98
N SER A 24 -4.50 9.87 2.02
CA SER A 24 -3.28 9.07 2.02
C SER A 24 -3.54 7.58 2.25
N LYS A 25 -4.71 7.23 2.77
CA LYS A 25 -5.12 5.86 3.13
C LYS A 25 -5.91 5.21 1.99
N GLY A 26 -5.24 5.03 0.86
CA GLY A 26 -5.80 4.42 -0.35
C GLY A 26 -5.31 2.99 -0.59
N ILE A 27 -6.18 2.14 -1.11
CA ILE A 27 -5.85 0.80 -1.60
C ILE A 27 -5.82 0.78 -3.14
N LYS A 28 -5.00 -0.10 -3.72
CA LYS A 28 -4.96 -0.33 -5.17
C LYS A 28 -5.73 -1.61 -5.51
N ILE A 29 -6.73 -1.50 -6.35
CA ILE A 29 -7.52 -2.63 -6.86
C ILE A 29 -7.29 -2.77 -8.36
N GLY A 30 -7.00 -3.98 -8.84
CA GLY A 30 -6.78 -4.23 -10.27
C GLY A 30 -8.01 -3.85 -11.11
N ALA A 31 -7.78 -3.12 -12.21
CA ALA A 31 -8.83 -2.59 -13.08
C ALA A 31 -9.55 -3.69 -13.89
N GLY A 32 -8.98 -4.89 -13.98
CA GLY A 32 -9.56 -6.03 -14.68
C GLY A 32 -10.61 -6.82 -13.89
N LEU A 33 -10.95 -6.41 -12.66
CA LEU A 33 -11.95 -7.11 -11.87
C LEU A 33 -13.38 -6.87 -12.41
N PRO A 34 -14.23 -7.91 -12.49
CA PRO A 34 -15.65 -7.70 -12.78
C PRO A 34 -16.29 -6.76 -11.75
N ASP A 35 -17.16 -5.86 -12.20
CA ASP A 35 -17.76 -4.80 -11.36
C ASP A 35 -18.36 -5.32 -10.06
N MET A 36 -19.07 -6.45 -10.10
CA MET A 36 -19.68 -7.05 -8.91
C MET A 36 -18.62 -7.50 -7.89
N VAL A 37 -17.55 -8.13 -8.36
CA VAL A 37 -16.43 -8.58 -7.52
C VAL A 37 -15.71 -7.38 -6.93
N LYS A 38 -15.46 -6.35 -7.74
CA LYS A 38 -14.84 -5.10 -7.29
C LYS A 38 -15.65 -4.44 -6.17
N ARG A 39 -16.97 -4.28 -6.33
CA ARG A 39 -17.83 -3.69 -5.31
C ARG A 39 -17.86 -4.49 -4.01
N GLN A 40 -17.92 -5.82 -4.10
CA GLN A 40 -17.88 -6.70 -2.92
C GLN A 40 -16.54 -6.59 -2.19
N LEU A 41 -15.44 -6.57 -2.94
CA LEU A 41 -14.11 -6.38 -2.40
C LEU A 41 -13.95 -5.02 -1.72
N GLU A 42 -14.38 -3.94 -2.37
CA GLU A 42 -14.36 -2.59 -1.77
C GLU A 42 -15.16 -2.52 -0.48
N ALA A 43 -16.37 -3.08 -0.46
CA ALA A 43 -17.21 -3.10 0.74
C ALA A 43 -16.55 -3.87 1.89
N CYS A 44 -15.97 -5.03 1.58
CA CYS A 44 -15.23 -5.84 2.55
C CYS A 44 -14.03 -5.07 3.12
N LEU A 45 -13.21 -4.45 2.27
CA LEU A 45 -12.04 -3.70 2.71
C LEU A 45 -12.42 -2.49 3.55
N LYS A 46 -13.46 -1.74 3.14
CA LYS A 46 -13.96 -0.57 3.89
C LYS A 46 -14.51 -0.94 5.27
N GLN A 47 -15.15 -2.10 5.40
CA GLN A 47 -15.64 -2.62 6.69
C GLN A 47 -14.53 -3.03 7.65
N ASN A 48 -13.30 -3.21 7.16
CA ASN A 48 -12.14 -3.66 7.93
C ASN A 48 -11.00 -2.63 7.86
N ALA A 49 -11.32 -1.35 7.62
CA ALA A 49 -10.33 -0.30 7.39
C ALA A 49 -9.38 -0.12 8.59
N GLU A 50 -9.88 -0.38 9.80
CA GLU A 50 -9.16 -0.33 11.07
C GLU A 50 -8.16 -1.48 11.25
N LEU A 51 -8.26 -2.56 10.47
CA LEU A 51 -7.31 -3.67 10.51
C LEU A 51 -6.00 -3.34 9.77
N PHE A 52 -5.98 -2.28 8.95
CA PHE A 52 -4.81 -1.88 8.20
C PHE A 52 -3.93 -0.91 9.01
N THR A 53 -2.67 -1.27 9.18
CA THR A 53 -1.61 -0.36 9.61
C THR A 53 -0.99 0.31 8.37
N TRP A 54 -1.14 1.63 8.28
CA TRP A 54 -0.72 2.47 7.16
C TRP A 54 0.76 2.87 7.25
N SER A 55 1.37 2.71 8.42
CA SER A 55 2.80 2.89 8.62
C SER A 55 3.37 1.83 9.58
N ALA A 56 4.68 1.62 9.50
CA ALA A 56 5.39 0.74 10.42
C ALA A 56 5.27 1.20 11.89
N THR A 57 5.05 2.50 12.13
CA THR A 57 4.88 3.03 13.49
C THR A 57 3.54 2.65 14.13
N GLU A 58 2.55 2.28 13.32
CA GLU A 58 1.25 1.79 13.79
C GLU A 58 1.31 0.29 14.20
N MET A 59 2.46 -0.38 14.05
CA MET A 59 2.68 -1.79 14.41
C MET A 59 3.48 -1.91 15.73
N PRO A 60 2.83 -1.96 16.91
CA PRO A 60 3.50 -1.82 18.21
C PRO A 60 4.45 -2.98 18.59
N GLU A 61 4.34 -4.14 17.92
CA GLU A 61 5.18 -5.31 18.20
C GLU A 61 6.36 -5.48 17.23
N ILE A 62 6.47 -4.62 16.21
CA ILE A 62 7.57 -4.67 15.24
C ILE A 62 8.44 -3.44 15.43
N ASP A 63 9.72 -3.66 15.76
CA ASP A 63 10.70 -2.59 15.87
C ASP A 63 10.79 -1.84 14.52
N PRO A 64 10.55 -0.51 14.48
CA PRO A 64 10.67 0.28 13.26
C PRO A 64 12.05 0.19 12.60
N GLU A 65 13.13 -0.06 13.36
CA GLU A 65 14.47 -0.30 12.78
C GLU A 65 14.55 -1.61 12.00
N VAL A 66 13.71 -2.59 12.34
CA VAL A 66 13.58 -3.87 11.62
C VAL A 66 12.56 -3.77 10.48
N ALA A 67 11.45 -3.04 10.68
CA ALA A 67 10.39 -2.89 9.68
C ALA A 67 10.75 -1.91 8.55
N CYS A 68 11.52 -0.85 8.85
CA CYS A 68 11.85 0.20 7.90
C CYS A 68 13.19 -0.07 7.21
N HIS A 69 13.22 0.02 5.89
CA HIS A 69 14.47 0.09 5.14
C HIS A 69 14.80 1.56 4.86
N GLN A 70 15.94 2.05 5.35
CA GLN A 70 16.41 3.40 5.05
C GLN A 70 17.02 3.44 3.65
N LEU A 71 16.37 4.12 2.71
CA LEU A 71 16.97 4.39 1.41
C LEU A 71 18.09 5.42 1.59
N THR A 72 19.30 5.09 1.13
CA THR A 72 20.35 6.10 0.93
C THR A 72 19.94 6.95 -0.28
N ILE A 73 19.18 8.01 -0.03
CA ILE A 73 18.86 9.00 -1.06
C ILE A 73 20.10 9.90 -1.20
N ASP A 74 20.80 9.80 -2.32
CA ASP A 74 21.83 10.78 -2.67
C ASP A 74 21.14 12.12 -2.91
N PRO A 75 21.42 13.18 -2.10
CA PRO A 75 20.82 14.50 -2.31
C PRO A 75 21.26 15.18 -3.61
N ARG A 76 22.15 14.56 -4.39
CA ARG A 76 22.65 15.04 -5.69
C ARG A 76 22.04 14.33 -6.90
N ALA A 77 21.11 13.39 -6.69
CA ALA A 77 20.41 12.66 -7.75
C ALA A 77 19.34 13.50 -8.46
#